data_AF-A0A2U1S670-F1
#
_entry.id   AF-A0A2U1S670-F1
#
_cell.length_a   1.000
_cell.length_b   1.000
_cell.length_c   1.000
_cell.angle_alpha   90.00
_cell.angle_beta   90.00
_cell.angle_gamma   90.00
#
_symmetry.space_group_name_H-M   'P 1'
#
loop_
_entity.id
_entity.type
_entity.pdbx_description
1 polymer ?
#
loop_
_entity_poly.entity_id
_entity_poly.type
_entity_poly.pdbx_seq_one_letter_code
_entity_poly.pdbx_strand_id
1 'polypeptide(L)'
;MIKLVVFDLDNVIIDGEAIDEIGKLANVEEEIAEITEKAMQGEIDFETSIKDRVKLLEGTSMEDIQKVADELPLMMGAEESIKSLKDDDLKVAVISGSFDVVGDVIKEKLGLDYVFTNSFTVEDGKLTGEVEGPLVSGSKLDVLKGLLEENDIDIEDVVAVGDGANDISMIEAAGLGIAFNAKPSVKEIADVIVDEKDLSKVAEEIKNQLTANDTEEEADEQPDEEKSSKKNGLPESNFVLADTMEGVKQQKDEKEAEISKIAEERDEFNKVAKEQRKIRDQLNTELKENLNKAIEFRNERNKINKEVEEAKKERNEANNQLKNLEWSSGKRDKIKIENEIKKIDKIIETRVLDIKKENQLVKNANDLRKQLMEIHEDESIKGEAQNLKKISEEAHAKVIELSEKAQEAHEEMLTYFRKTDDIRTAADEAHKLFIEARRNASAKHEEFKAVLSDIHVINKKLGNRRSKKRKSDKQSSGSNKNREEKEKAEHIFEKFKNGGKVSTEELLLLQKYNIG
;
A
#
# COMPACT_ATOMS: atom_id res chain seq x y z
N MET A 1 16.42 -9.89 -7.29
CA MET A 1 16.01 -9.37 -8.61
C MET A 1 14.67 -10.00 -8.92
N ILE A 2 13.64 -9.21 -9.25
CA ILE A 2 12.27 -9.72 -9.42
C ILE A 2 12.25 -10.86 -10.46
N LYS A 3 11.57 -11.96 -10.13
CA LYS A 3 11.44 -13.17 -10.98
C LYS A 3 10.00 -13.53 -11.31
N LEU A 4 9.06 -13.14 -10.45
CA LEU A 4 7.65 -13.52 -10.56
C LEU A 4 6.76 -12.31 -10.25
N VAL A 5 5.75 -12.10 -11.10
CA VAL A 5 4.67 -11.15 -10.84
C VAL A 5 3.37 -11.94 -10.69
N VAL A 6 2.65 -11.70 -9.60
CA VAL A 6 1.41 -12.38 -9.26
C VAL A 6 0.28 -11.36 -9.21
N PHE A 7 -0.80 -11.65 -9.92
CA PHE A 7 -1.99 -10.80 -9.97
C PHE A 7 -3.21 -11.50 -9.36
N ASP A 8 -4.12 -10.75 -8.75
CA ASP A 8 -5.52 -11.16 -8.71
C ASP A 8 -6.13 -11.14 -10.13
N LEU A 9 -7.27 -11.79 -10.28
CA LEU A 9 -8.06 -11.85 -11.49
C LEU A 9 -9.15 -10.79 -11.50
N ASP A 10 -10.14 -10.94 -10.63
CA ASP A 10 -11.31 -10.06 -10.54
C ASP A 10 -10.87 -8.65 -10.12
N ASN A 11 -11.43 -7.62 -10.75
CA ASN A 11 -11.07 -6.20 -10.57
C ASN A 11 -9.59 -5.81 -10.81
N VAL A 12 -8.73 -6.74 -11.24
CA VAL A 12 -7.30 -6.49 -11.53
C VAL A 12 -6.97 -6.83 -12.97
N ILE A 13 -7.05 -8.10 -13.38
CA ILE A 13 -6.85 -8.51 -14.79
C ILE A 13 -8.15 -8.37 -15.58
N ILE A 14 -9.29 -8.62 -14.94
CA ILE A 14 -10.63 -8.46 -15.49
C ILE A 14 -11.26 -7.20 -14.90
N ASP A 15 -11.96 -6.40 -15.70
CA ASP A 15 -12.73 -5.24 -15.21
C ASP A 15 -14.13 -5.67 -14.76
N GLY A 16 -14.17 -6.32 -13.59
CA GLY A 16 -15.39 -6.79 -12.95
C GLY A 16 -15.16 -8.05 -12.12
N GLU A 17 -16.23 -8.59 -11.55
CA GLU A 17 -16.25 -9.88 -10.84
C GLU A 17 -16.92 -10.96 -11.69
N ALA A 18 -16.22 -12.06 -11.94
CA ALA A 18 -16.72 -13.13 -12.78
C ALA A 18 -18.00 -13.79 -12.22
N ILE A 19 -18.09 -13.94 -10.89
CA ILE A 19 -19.25 -14.58 -10.25
C ILE A 19 -20.53 -13.75 -10.43
N ASP A 20 -20.41 -12.42 -10.49
CA ASP A 20 -21.55 -11.52 -10.69
C ASP A 20 -22.08 -11.63 -12.12
N GLU A 21 -21.18 -11.71 -13.12
CA GLU A 21 -21.57 -11.91 -14.52
C GLU A 21 -22.21 -13.29 -14.75
N ILE A 22 -21.73 -14.33 -14.07
CA ILE A 22 -22.38 -15.65 -14.07
C ILE A 22 -23.73 -15.59 -13.33
N GLY A 23 -23.82 -14.81 -12.25
CA GLY A 23 -25.06 -14.54 -11.52
C GLY A 23 -26.16 -13.94 -12.38
N LYS A 24 -25.80 -13.00 -13.26
CA LYS A 24 -26.72 -12.41 -14.25
C LYS A 24 -27.28 -13.46 -15.20
N LEU A 25 -26.43 -14.35 -15.70
CA LEU A 25 -26.86 -15.47 -16.55
C LEU A 25 -27.87 -16.37 -15.84
N ALA A 26 -27.66 -16.62 -14.54
CA ALA A 26 -28.52 -17.44 -13.70
C ALA A 26 -29.75 -16.68 -13.13
N ASN A 27 -29.86 -15.37 -13.33
CA ASN A 27 -30.87 -14.48 -12.75
C ASN A 27 -30.89 -14.49 -11.20
N VAL A 28 -29.70 -14.54 -10.58
CA VAL A 28 -29.52 -14.53 -9.11
C VAL A 28 -28.55 -13.43 -8.65
N GLU A 29 -28.45 -12.36 -9.44
CA GLU A 29 -27.52 -11.25 -9.21
C GLU A 29 -27.78 -10.54 -7.86
N GLU A 30 -29.06 -10.38 -7.48
CA GLU A 30 -29.45 -9.71 -6.24
C GLU A 30 -29.05 -10.55 -5.02
N GLU A 31 -29.29 -11.87 -5.08
CA GLU A 31 -28.96 -12.80 -4.01
C GLU A 31 -27.44 -12.94 -3.82
N ILE A 32 -26.67 -12.95 -4.91
CA ILE A 32 -25.21 -12.94 -4.85
C ILE A 32 -24.71 -11.65 -4.18
N ALA A 33 -25.25 -10.50 -4.58
CA ALA A 33 -24.88 -9.21 -3.99
C ALA A 33 -25.17 -9.15 -2.48
N GLU A 34 -26.31 -9.71 -2.03
CA GLU A 34 -26.63 -9.79 -0.60
C GLU A 34 -25.61 -10.63 0.20
N ILE A 35 -25.14 -11.75 -0.37
CA ILE A 35 -24.14 -12.61 0.29
C ILE A 35 -22.77 -11.91 0.29
N THR A 36 -22.40 -11.26 -0.81
CA THR A 36 -21.16 -10.48 -0.91
C THR A 36 -21.12 -9.35 0.12
N GLU A 37 -22.23 -8.62 0.29
CA GLU A 37 -22.33 -7.54 1.29
C GLU A 37 -22.15 -8.08 2.72
N LYS A 38 -22.78 -9.21 3.07
CA LYS A 38 -22.60 -9.86 4.38
C LYS A 38 -21.15 -10.28 4.63
N ALA A 39 -20.48 -10.81 3.60
CA ALA A 39 -19.06 -11.18 3.68
C ALA A 39 -18.17 -9.95 3.89
N MET A 40 -18.44 -8.86 3.17
CA MET A 40 -17.72 -7.59 3.32
C MET A 40 -17.93 -6.93 4.68
N GLN A 41 -19.11 -7.11 5.28
CA GLN A 41 -19.41 -6.68 6.66
C GLN A 41 -18.79 -7.60 7.73
N GLY A 42 -18.19 -8.73 7.32
CA GLY A 42 -17.61 -9.72 8.21
C GLY A 42 -18.64 -10.57 8.96
N GLU A 43 -19.90 -10.60 8.50
CA GLU A 43 -20.95 -11.44 9.08
C GLU A 43 -20.75 -12.92 8.76
N ILE A 44 -20.14 -13.22 7.60
CA ILE A 44 -19.77 -14.55 7.15
C ILE A 44 -18.32 -14.57 6.66
N ASP A 45 -17.63 -15.69 6.81
CA ASP A 45 -16.27 -15.88 6.31
C ASP A 45 -16.26 -16.12 4.77
N PHE A 46 -15.07 -16.03 4.17
CA PHE A 46 -14.90 -16.19 2.72
C PHE A 46 -15.32 -17.58 2.24
N GLU A 47 -14.98 -18.64 2.97
CA GLU A 47 -15.33 -20.02 2.61
C GLU A 47 -16.85 -20.22 2.56
N THR A 48 -17.55 -19.68 3.54
CA THR A 48 -19.02 -19.70 3.60
C THR A 48 -19.60 -18.85 2.47
N SER A 49 -19.08 -17.63 2.27
CA SER A 49 -19.54 -16.72 1.23
C SER A 49 -19.41 -17.30 -0.18
N ILE A 50 -18.27 -17.91 -0.52
CA ILE A 50 -18.09 -18.49 -1.85
C ILE A 50 -19.00 -19.71 -2.06
N LYS A 51 -19.13 -20.59 -1.06
CA LYS A 51 -20.04 -21.75 -1.15
C LYS A 51 -21.49 -21.33 -1.30
N ASP A 52 -21.95 -20.35 -0.52
CA ASP A 52 -23.33 -19.87 -0.60
C ASP A 52 -23.62 -19.21 -1.95
N ARG A 53 -22.68 -18.41 -2.51
CA ARG A 53 -22.84 -17.81 -3.84
C ARG A 53 -22.85 -18.85 -4.95
N VAL A 54 -21.93 -19.82 -4.92
CA VAL A 54 -21.88 -20.90 -5.93
C VAL A 54 -23.13 -21.78 -5.88
N LYS A 55 -23.68 -22.01 -4.69
CA LYS A 55 -24.93 -22.77 -4.53
C LYS A 55 -26.13 -22.14 -5.25
N LEU A 56 -26.18 -20.81 -5.34
CA LEU A 56 -27.23 -20.12 -6.10
C LEU A 56 -27.15 -20.38 -7.61
N LEU A 57 -25.98 -20.81 -8.10
CA LEU A 57 -25.74 -21.09 -9.51
C LEU A 57 -26.09 -22.53 -9.90
N GLU A 58 -26.60 -23.36 -8.97
CA GLU A 58 -26.97 -24.75 -9.22
C GLU A 58 -27.91 -24.88 -10.43
N GLY A 59 -27.58 -25.80 -11.34
CA GLY A 59 -28.35 -26.06 -12.56
C GLY A 59 -28.00 -25.17 -13.75
N THR A 60 -27.13 -24.17 -13.58
CA THR A 60 -26.61 -23.34 -14.69
C THR A 60 -25.75 -24.18 -15.64
N SER A 61 -25.91 -23.96 -16.95
CA SER A 61 -25.18 -24.68 -18.00
C SER A 61 -23.71 -24.25 -18.05
N MET A 62 -22.80 -25.22 -18.04
CA MET A 62 -21.37 -24.93 -18.20
C MET A 62 -21.03 -24.33 -19.56
N GLU A 63 -21.79 -24.67 -20.61
CA GLU A 63 -21.59 -24.09 -21.94
C GLU A 63 -21.91 -22.59 -21.96
N ASP A 64 -22.93 -22.18 -21.21
CA ASP A 64 -23.32 -20.77 -21.15
C ASP A 64 -22.38 -19.97 -20.24
N ILE A 65 -21.89 -20.59 -19.16
CA ILE A 65 -20.82 -20.01 -18.31
C ILE A 65 -19.55 -19.79 -19.14
N GLN A 66 -19.16 -20.75 -19.99
CA GLN A 66 -18.01 -20.59 -20.87
C GLN A 66 -18.16 -19.38 -21.80
N LYS A 67 -19.35 -19.15 -22.37
CA LYS A 67 -19.61 -17.96 -23.21
C LYS A 67 -19.43 -16.67 -22.43
N VAL A 68 -19.90 -16.62 -21.18
CA VAL A 68 -19.68 -15.46 -20.30
C VAL A 68 -18.18 -15.26 -20.06
N ALA A 69 -17.44 -16.32 -19.71
CA ALA A 69 -16.00 -16.26 -19.49
C ALA A 69 -15.22 -15.76 -20.73
N ASP A 70 -15.63 -16.18 -21.92
CA ASP A 70 -15.03 -15.76 -23.20
C ASP A 70 -15.23 -14.25 -23.47
N GLU A 71 -16.30 -13.66 -22.97
CA GLU A 71 -16.71 -12.27 -23.20
C GLU A 71 -16.30 -11.29 -22.08
N LEU A 72 -15.75 -11.78 -20.97
CA LEU A 72 -15.34 -10.92 -19.85
C LEU A 72 -14.32 -9.85 -20.31
N PRO A 73 -14.56 -8.57 -19.97
CA PRO A 73 -13.68 -7.48 -20.38
C PRO A 73 -12.37 -7.51 -19.60
N LEU A 74 -11.26 -7.43 -20.31
CA LEU A 74 -9.95 -7.24 -19.70
C LEU A 74 -9.81 -5.82 -19.15
N MET A 75 -9.06 -5.69 -18.06
CA MET A 75 -8.66 -4.39 -17.53
C MET A 75 -7.87 -3.61 -18.59
N MET A 76 -8.05 -2.30 -18.63
CA MET A 76 -7.29 -1.44 -19.51
C MET A 76 -5.79 -1.66 -19.29
N GLY A 77 -5.04 -1.88 -20.37
CA GLY A 77 -3.61 -2.11 -20.30
C GLY A 77 -3.19 -3.54 -19.92
N ALA A 78 -4.11 -4.47 -19.65
CA ALA A 78 -3.76 -5.82 -19.19
C ALA A 78 -2.94 -6.60 -20.23
N GLU A 79 -3.39 -6.63 -21.49
CA GLU A 79 -2.66 -7.34 -22.57
C GLU A 79 -1.26 -6.77 -22.77
N GLU A 80 -1.14 -5.43 -22.87
CA GLU A 80 0.16 -4.78 -23.06
C GLU A 80 1.08 -4.99 -21.86
N SER A 81 0.55 -4.92 -20.64
CA SER A 81 1.30 -5.08 -19.40
C SER A 81 1.86 -6.48 -19.26
N ILE A 82 1.01 -7.51 -19.38
CA ILE A 82 1.46 -8.89 -19.25
C ILE A 82 2.49 -9.22 -20.31
N LYS A 83 2.23 -8.87 -21.57
CA LYS A 83 3.19 -9.07 -22.65
C LYS A 83 4.53 -8.39 -22.34
N SER A 84 4.48 -7.14 -21.89
CA SER A 84 5.67 -6.38 -21.57
C SER A 84 6.47 -6.97 -20.39
N LEU A 85 5.81 -7.54 -19.38
CA LEU A 85 6.50 -8.19 -18.26
C LEU A 85 7.19 -9.48 -18.72
N LYS A 86 6.53 -10.23 -19.60
CA LYS A 86 7.10 -11.44 -20.21
C LYS A 86 8.27 -11.14 -21.15
N ASP A 87 8.21 -10.04 -21.91
CA ASP A 87 9.31 -9.58 -22.76
C ASP A 87 10.56 -9.23 -21.93
N ASP A 88 10.40 -8.93 -20.63
CA ASP A 88 11.49 -8.73 -19.65
C ASP A 88 11.87 -10.05 -18.92
N ASP A 89 11.51 -11.22 -19.46
CA ASP A 89 11.78 -12.56 -18.90
C ASP A 89 11.18 -12.83 -17.50
N LEU A 90 10.18 -12.04 -17.07
CA LEU A 90 9.45 -12.30 -15.83
C LEU A 90 8.39 -13.38 -16.03
N LYS A 91 8.27 -14.28 -15.05
CA LYS A 91 7.13 -15.19 -14.98
C LYS A 91 5.90 -14.43 -14.49
N VAL A 92 4.73 -14.76 -15.03
CA VAL A 92 3.46 -14.17 -14.63
C VAL A 92 2.50 -15.25 -14.14
N ALA A 93 1.96 -15.04 -12.93
CA ALA A 93 0.96 -15.90 -12.33
C ALA A 93 -0.32 -15.13 -11.98
N VAL A 94 -1.45 -15.84 -11.97
CA VAL A 94 -2.70 -15.38 -11.36
C VAL A 94 -3.08 -16.30 -10.21
N ILE A 95 -3.46 -15.71 -9.07
CA ILE A 95 -4.01 -16.43 -7.92
C ILE A 95 -5.33 -15.75 -7.53
N SER A 96 -6.45 -16.43 -7.73
CA SER A 96 -7.76 -15.82 -7.54
C SER A 96 -8.82 -16.77 -7.00
N GLY A 97 -9.70 -16.25 -6.14
CA GLY A 97 -10.87 -16.98 -5.63
C GLY A 97 -11.94 -17.27 -6.68
N SER A 98 -11.74 -16.78 -7.91
CA SER A 98 -12.55 -17.05 -9.11
C SER A 98 -12.46 -18.51 -9.56
N PHE A 99 -12.91 -18.80 -10.78
CA PHE A 99 -13.11 -20.16 -11.28
C PHE A 99 -12.19 -20.51 -12.46
N ASP A 100 -11.82 -21.78 -12.58
CA ASP A 100 -10.98 -22.35 -13.64
C ASP A 100 -11.47 -22.04 -15.05
N VAL A 101 -12.78 -22.10 -15.29
CA VAL A 101 -13.40 -21.72 -16.57
C VAL A 101 -13.03 -20.29 -17.02
N VAL A 102 -12.83 -19.37 -16.07
CA VAL A 102 -12.38 -18.00 -16.34
C VAL A 102 -10.86 -17.93 -16.39
N GLY A 103 -10.19 -18.57 -15.43
CA GLY A 103 -8.74 -18.62 -15.33
C GLY A 103 -8.07 -19.17 -16.58
N ASP A 104 -8.61 -20.24 -17.16
CA ASP A 104 -8.09 -20.88 -18.37
C ASP A 104 -8.23 -19.99 -19.61
N VAL A 105 -9.37 -19.31 -19.77
CA VAL A 105 -9.58 -18.33 -20.85
C VAL A 105 -8.53 -17.22 -20.77
N ILE A 106 -8.29 -16.70 -19.57
CA ILE A 106 -7.34 -15.61 -19.34
C ILE A 106 -5.90 -16.08 -19.53
N LYS A 107 -5.59 -17.31 -19.09
CA LYS A 107 -4.30 -17.97 -19.33
C LYS A 107 -3.98 -18.04 -20.81
N GLU A 108 -4.92 -18.51 -21.62
CA GLU A 108 -4.73 -18.63 -23.07
C GLU A 108 -4.64 -17.27 -23.76
N LYS A 109 -5.53 -16.33 -23.42
CA LYS A 109 -5.56 -14.98 -24.02
C LYS A 109 -4.27 -14.20 -23.75
N LEU A 110 -3.78 -14.22 -22.51
CA LEU A 110 -2.63 -13.42 -22.07
C LEU A 110 -1.30 -14.18 -22.10
N GLY A 111 -1.35 -15.50 -22.31
CA GLY A 111 -0.18 -16.38 -22.27
C GLY A 111 0.45 -16.45 -20.87
N LEU A 112 -0.36 -16.58 -19.81
CA LEU A 112 0.16 -16.66 -18.43
C LEU A 112 0.92 -17.96 -18.18
N ASP A 113 1.95 -17.92 -17.33
CA ASP A 113 2.73 -19.11 -16.98
C ASP A 113 1.96 -19.99 -15.99
N TYR A 114 1.32 -19.36 -15.00
CA TYR A 114 0.55 -20.05 -13.96
C TYR A 114 -0.80 -19.39 -13.71
N VAL A 115 -1.82 -20.20 -13.42
CA VAL A 115 -3.13 -19.74 -12.97
C VAL A 115 -3.63 -20.71 -11.91
N PHE A 116 -4.05 -20.16 -10.78
CA PHE A 116 -4.62 -20.89 -9.66
C PHE A 116 -5.97 -20.29 -9.30
N THR A 117 -7.01 -21.10 -9.41
CA THR A 117 -8.40 -20.73 -9.15
C THR A 117 -9.10 -21.84 -8.38
N ASN A 118 -10.34 -21.57 -7.98
CA ASN A 118 -11.27 -22.62 -7.60
C ASN A 118 -11.87 -23.28 -8.85
N SER A 119 -12.61 -24.36 -8.66
CA SER A 119 -13.27 -25.13 -9.71
C SER A 119 -14.71 -25.40 -9.32
N PHE A 120 -15.60 -25.26 -10.29
CA PHE A 120 -16.98 -25.70 -10.13
C PHE A 120 -17.09 -27.22 -10.18
N THR A 121 -17.97 -27.78 -9.36
CA THR A 121 -18.40 -29.17 -9.53
C THR A 121 -19.53 -29.24 -10.57
N VAL A 122 -19.37 -30.12 -11.55
CA VAL A 122 -20.26 -30.24 -12.72
C VAL A 122 -20.80 -31.66 -12.87
N GLU A 123 -22.11 -31.79 -13.00
CA GLU A 123 -22.79 -33.04 -13.36
C GLU A 123 -23.72 -32.80 -14.56
N ASP A 124 -23.70 -33.72 -15.54
CA ASP A 124 -24.51 -33.63 -16.76
C ASP A 124 -24.41 -32.28 -17.51
N GLY A 125 -23.22 -31.65 -17.46
CA GLY A 125 -22.95 -30.36 -18.11
C GLY A 125 -23.52 -29.15 -17.37
N LYS A 126 -23.95 -29.32 -16.11
CA LYS A 126 -24.51 -28.26 -15.27
C LYS A 126 -23.83 -28.19 -13.91
N LEU A 127 -23.85 -27.01 -13.30
CA LEU A 127 -23.34 -26.80 -11.96
C LEU A 127 -24.15 -27.57 -10.91
N THR A 128 -23.46 -28.24 -9.98
CA THR A 128 -24.10 -28.88 -8.81
C THR A 128 -24.32 -27.91 -7.66
N GLY A 129 -23.75 -26.70 -7.73
CA GLY A 129 -23.74 -25.73 -6.63
C GLY A 129 -22.62 -25.96 -5.61
N GLU A 130 -21.70 -26.88 -5.87
CA GLU A 130 -20.50 -27.11 -5.05
C GLU A 130 -19.27 -26.49 -5.71
N VAL A 131 -18.31 -26.07 -4.87
CA VAL A 131 -17.03 -25.48 -5.28
C VAL A 131 -15.89 -26.18 -4.55
N GLU A 132 -14.84 -26.49 -5.28
CA GLU A 132 -13.61 -27.06 -4.77
C GLU A 132 -12.42 -26.19 -5.18
N GLY A 133 -11.28 -26.36 -4.50
CA GLY A 133 -10.07 -25.65 -4.87
C GLY A 133 -9.24 -25.19 -3.68
N PRO A 134 -7.99 -24.78 -3.93
CA PRO A 134 -7.05 -24.42 -2.89
C PRO A 134 -7.47 -23.14 -2.13
N LEU A 135 -8.26 -22.27 -2.76
CA LEU A 135 -8.68 -20.99 -2.18
C LEU A 135 -10.04 -21.05 -1.50
N VAL A 136 -10.75 -22.19 -1.54
CA VAL A 136 -11.98 -22.37 -0.77
C VAL A 136 -11.68 -22.38 0.74
N SER A 137 -10.61 -23.07 1.15
CA SER A 137 -10.22 -23.22 2.57
C SER A 137 -8.81 -22.69 2.89
N GLY A 138 -8.01 -22.38 1.87
CA GLY A 138 -6.68 -21.79 2.01
C GLY A 138 -6.67 -20.30 1.65
N SER A 139 -5.49 -19.68 1.79
CA SER A 139 -5.26 -18.29 1.40
C SER A 139 -4.47 -18.19 0.09
N LYS A 140 -4.53 -17.01 -0.55
CA LYS A 140 -3.67 -16.72 -1.72
C LYS A 140 -2.18 -16.84 -1.40
N LEU A 141 -1.79 -16.51 -0.16
CA LEU A 141 -0.43 -16.67 0.31
C LEU A 141 0.01 -18.14 0.37
N ASP A 142 -0.87 -19.06 0.76
CA ASP A 142 -0.54 -20.49 0.81
C ASP A 142 -0.27 -21.05 -0.59
N VAL A 143 -1.10 -20.65 -1.57
CA VAL A 143 -0.90 -21.01 -2.99
C VAL A 143 0.38 -20.40 -3.53
N LEU A 144 0.65 -19.12 -3.22
CA LEU A 144 1.89 -18.45 -3.62
C LEU A 144 3.10 -19.21 -3.08
N LYS A 145 3.14 -19.55 -1.79
CA LYS A 145 4.26 -20.30 -1.20
C LYS A 145 4.50 -21.64 -1.90
N GLY A 146 3.43 -22.39 -2.22
CA GLY A 146 3.55 -23.62 -2.99
C GLY A 146 4.20 -23.39 -4.36
N LEU A 147 3.75 -22.35 -5.08
CA LEU A 147 4.32 -21.98 -6.38
C LEU A 147 5.80 -21.59 -6.28
N LEU A 148 6.18 -20.86 -5.24
CA LEU A 148 7.56 -20.43 -5.00
C LEU A 148 8.50 -21.60 -4.69
N GLU A 149 8.07 -22.52 -3.84
CA GLU A 149 8.81 -23.75 -3.53
C GLU A 149 9.03 -24.61 -4.80
N GLU A 150 8.02 -24.74 -5.66
CA GLU A 150 8.13 -25.49 -6.91
C GLU A 150 9.09 -24.85 -7.94
N ASN A 151 9.27 -23.54 -7.87
CA ASN A 151 10.05 -22.76 -8.83
C ASN A 151 11.41 -22.29 -8.33
N ASP A 152 11.76 -22.58 -7.08
CA ASP A 152 12.99 -22.10 -6.41
C ASP A 152 13.11 -20.56 -6.49
N ILE A 153 12.02 -19.86 -6.15
CA ILE A 153 11.92 -18.40 -6.12
C ILE A 153 11.74 -17.95 -4.68
N ASP A 154 12.58 -17.03 -4.22
CA ASP A 154 12.44 -16.40 -2.92
C ASP A 154 11.27 -15.39 -2.91
N ILE A 155 10.57 -15.26 -1.78
CA ILE A 155 9.39 -14.37 -1.66
C ILE A 155 9.76 -12.90 -1.91
N GLU A 156 11.00 -12.51 -1.61
CA GLU A 156 11.55 -11.18 -1.87
C GLU A 156 11.73 -10.86 -3.37
N ASP A 157 11.79 -11.88 -4.23
CA ASP A 157 11.86 -11.74 -5.70
C ASP A 157 10.47 -11.70 -6.35
N VAL A 158 9.40 -11.56 -5.56
CA VAL A 158 8.00 -11.57 -6.01
C VAL A 158 7.38 -10.18 -5.94
N VAL A 159 6.62 -9.83 -6.99
CA VAL A 159 5.67 -8.72 -6.97
C VAL A 159 4.26 -9.27 -6.85
N ALA A 160 3.45 -8.74 -5.94
CA ALA A 160 2.04 -9.12 -5.78
C ALA A 160 1.13 -7.91 -6.04
N VAL A 161 0.10 -8.09 -6.87
CA VAL A 161 -0.85 -7.05 -7.27
C VAL A 161 -2.27 -7.48 -6.92
N GLY A 162 -2.99 -6.65 -6.17
CA GLY A 162 -4.37 -6.95 -5.77
C GLY A 162 -5.17 -5.70 -5.41
N ASP A 163 -6.49 -5.85 -5.28
CA ASP A 163 -7.44 -4.78 -4.99
C ASP A 163 -8.20 -4.99 -3.66
N GLY A 164 -8.30 -6.25 -3.21
CA GLY A 164 -9.23 -6.69 -2.19
C GLY A 164 -8.58 -7.16 -0.88
N ALA A 165 -9.39 -7.29 0.17
CA ALA A 165 -8.92 -7.73 1.49
C ALA A 165 -8.38 -9.17 1.49
N ASN A 166 -8.85 -10.00 0.55
CA ASN A 166 -8.36 -11.35 0.27
C ASN A 166 -6.91 -11.37 -0.25
N ASP A 167 -6.40 -10.25 -0.79
CA ASP A 167 -5.04 -10.12 -1.30
C ASP A 167 -4.03 -9.69 -0.25
N ILE A 168 -4.48 -9.12 0.88
CA ILE A 168 -3.61 -8.50 1.89
C ILE A 168 -2.47 -9.43 2.29
N SER A 169 -2.77 -10.69 2.61
CA SER A 169 -1.75 -11.66 3.04
C SER A 169 -0.70 -11.96 1.96
N MET A 170 -1.08 -11.91 0.68
CA MET A 170 -0.17 -12.12 -0.45
C MET A 170 0.68 -10.88 -0.71
N ILE A 171 0.03 -9.69 -0.68
CA ILE A 171 0.66 -8.39 -0.88
C ILE A 171 1.67 -8.08 0.23
N GLU A 172 1.30 -8.29 1.50
CA GLU A 172 2.19 -8.06 2.66
C GLU A 172 3.43 -8.97 2.66
N ALA A 173 3.33 -10.16 2.08
CA ALA A 173 4.41 -11.13 2.10
C ALA A 173 5.41 -10.94 0.95
N ALA A 174 4.96 -10.45 -0.20
CA ALA A 174 5.79 -10.28 -1.39
C ALA A 174 6.89 -9.23 -1.19
N GLY A 175 7.99 -9.34 -1.94
CA GLY A 175 9.06 -8.33 -1.94
C GLY A 175 8.60 -6.94 -2.40
N LEU A 176 7.55 -6.88 -3.22
CA LEU A 176 6.86 -5.64 -3.59
C LEU A 176 5.35 -5.89 -3.68
N GLY A 177 4.59 -5.25 -2.79
CA GLY A 177 3.14 -5.26 -2.80
C GLY A 177 2.55 -4.04 -3.51
N ILE A 178 1.67 -4.25 -4.49
CA ILE A 178 1.01 -3.19 -5.25
C ILE A 178 -0.52 -3.26 -5.04
N ALA A 179 -1.07 -2.19 -4.48
CA ALA A 179 -2.51 -1.97 -4.40
C ALA A 179 -3.01 -1.33 -5.71
N PHE A 180 -3.78 -2.07 -6.50
CA PHE A 180 -4.34 -1.59 -7.77
C PHE A 180 -5.83 -1.24 -7.62
N ASN A 181 -6.18 0.04 -7.81
CA ASN A 181 -7.52 0.59 -7.61
C ASN A 181 -8.23 0.04 -6.35
N ALA A 182 -7.44 -0.14 -5.29
CA ALA A 182 -7.80 -1.06 -4.21
C ALA A 182 -8.72 -0.44 -3.16
N LYS A 183 -9.26 -1.28 -2.27
CA LYS A 183 -9.96 -0.82 -1.05
C LYS A 183 -8.96 -0.19 -0.06
N PRO A 184 -9.40 0.73 0.82
CA PRO A 184 -8.51 1.41 1.77
C PRO A 184 -7.65 0.47 2.61
N SER A 185 -8.19 -0.67 3.04
CA SER A 185 -7.46 -1.68 3.84
C SER A 185 -6.25 -2.26 3.13
N VAL A 186 -6.27 -2.33 1.79
CA VAL A 186 -5.15 -2.85 0.98
C VAL A 186 -4.13 -1.75 0.71
N LYS A 187 -4.58 -0.52 0.50
CA LYS A 187 -3.68 0.65 0.33
C LYS A 187 -2.83 0.92 1.56
N GLU A 188 -3.32 0.59 2.74
CA GLU A 188 -2.61 0.81 4.00
C GLU A 188 -1.40 -0.10 4.19
N ILE A 189 -1.38 -1.25 3.52
CA ILE A 189 -0.34 -2.28 3.66
C ILE A 189 0.57 -2.41 2.43
N ALA A 190 0.11 -1.96 1.26
CA ALA A 190 0.89 -2.06 0.03
C ALA A 190 2.04 -1.04 -0.03
N ASP A 191 3.14 -1.43 -0.66
CA ASP A 191 4.31 -0.57 -0.88
C ASP A 191 4.04 0.50 -1.94
N VAL A 192 3.28 0.14 -2.98
CA VAL A 192 2.87 1.06 -4.05
C VAL A 192 1.35 1.05 -4.22
N ILE A 193 0.80 2.23 -4.50
CA ILE A 193 -0.62 2.44 -4.76
C ILE A 193 -0.79 2.98 -6.17
N VAL A 194 -1.59 2.29 -6.99
CA VAL A 194 -2.00 2.71 -8.32
C VAL A 194 -3.51 2.90 -8.30
N ASP A 195 -3.96 4.16 -8.22
CA ASP A 195 -5.39 4.49 -8.15
C ASP A 195 -6.10 4.55 -9.51
N GLU A 196 -5.34 4.63 -10.59
CA GLU A 196 -5.88 4.66 -11.95
C GLU A 196 -6.22 3.24 -12.40
N LYS A 197 -7.43 3.03 -12.97
CA LYS A 197 -7.86 1.77 -13.58
C LYS A 197 -7.13 1.51 -14.93
N ASP A 198 -5.81 1.45 -14.89
CA ASP A 198 -4.94 1.17 -16.03
C ASP A 198 -3.74 0.34 -15.56
N LEU A 199 -3.73 -0.93 -15.95
CA LEU A 199 -2.71 -1.90 -15.55
C LEU A 199 -1.33 -1.56 -16.12
N SER A 200 -1.27 -0.72 -17.18
CA SER A 200 -0.01 -0.23 -17.75
C SER A 200 0.84 0.50 -16.71
N LYS A 201 0.19 1.15 -15.73
CA LYS A 201 0.86 1.85 -14.63
C LYS A 201 1.51 0.91 -13.63
N VAL A 202 0.92 -0.27 -13.43
CA VAL A 202 1.52 -1.32 -12.61
C VAL A 202 2.79 -1.84 -13.29
N ALA A 203 2.74 -2.10 -14.60
CA ALA A 203 3.92 -2.55 -15.36
C ALA A 203 5.03 -1.49 -15.39
N GLU A 204 4.70 -0.20 -15.54
CA GLU A 204 5.66 0.91 -15.42
C GLU A 204 6.39 0.89 -14.07
N GLU A 205 5.65 0.72 -12.97
CA GLU A 205 6.25 0.68 -11.64
C GLU A 205 7.18 -0.53 -11.46
N ILE A 206 6.75 -1.72 -11.87
CA ILE A 206 7.58 -2.93 -11.78
C ILE A 206 8.90 -2.73 -12.54
N LYS A 207 8.85 -2.14 -13.73
CA LYS A 207 10.05 -1.82 -14.51
C LYS A 207 10.95 -0.81 -13.82
N ASN A 208 10.39 0.22 -13.19
CA ASN A 208 11.19 1.20 -12.43
C ASN A 208 12.00 0.50 -11.33
N GLN A 209 11.41 -0.46 -10.64
CA GLN A 209 12.06 -1.24 -9.58
C GLN A 209 13.16 -2.18 -10.14
N LEU A 210 12.95 -2.77 -11.31
CA LEU A 210 14.01 -3.53 -12.00
C LEU A 210 15.21 -2.63 -12.32
N THR A 211 14.99 -1.44 -12.87
CA THR A 211 16.07 -0.52 -13.24
C THR A 211 16.81 0.10 -12.06
N ALA A 212 16.15 0.24 -10.90
CA ALA A 212 16.77 0.79 -9.69
C ALA A 212 17.78 -0.19 -9.06
N ASN A 213 17.51 -1.49 -9.12
CA ASN A 213 18.37 -2.53 -8.55
C ASN A 213 19.65 -2.77 -9.38
N ASP A 214 19.60 -2.59 -10.71
CA ASP A 214 20.79 -2.69 -11.57
C ASP A 214 21.83 -1.59 -11.28
N THR A 215 21.40 -0.45 -10.73
CA THR A 215 22.31 0.63 -10.30
C THR A 215 23.01 0.38 -8.97
N GLU A 216 22.58 -0.61 -8.16
CA GLU A 216 23.18 -0.89 -6.85
C GLU A 216 24.32 -1.92 -6.92
N GLU A 217 24.37 -2.81 -7.91
CA GLU A 217 25.47 -3.79 -8.06
C GLU A 217 26.75 -3.24 -8.73
N GLU A 218 26.69 -2.09 -9.40
CA GLU A 218 27.88 -1.41 -9.97
C GLU A 218 28.53 -0.37 -9.01
N ALA A 219 28.02 -0.21 -7.79
CA ALA A 219 28.41 0.90 -6.90
C ALA A 219 29.59 0.61 -5.95
N ASP A 220 30.34 -0.47 -6.14
CA ASP A 220 31.53 -0.79 -5.33
C ASP A 220 32.82 -0.74 -6.17
N GLU A 221 33.05 0.38 -6.86
CA GLU A 221 34.39 0.92 -7.18
C GLU A 221 34.24 2.29 -7.89
N GLN A 222 34.16 3.39 -7.12
CA GLN A 222 34.93 4.65 -7.31
C GLN A 222 34.27 5.90 -6.67
N PRO A 223 35.09 6.90 -6.30
CA PRO A 223 34.82 7.82 -5.20
C PRO A 223 34.13 9.12 -5.63
N ASP A 224 33.51 9.78 -4.64
CA ASP A 224 33.18 11.20 -4.54
C ASP A 224 33.52 12.07 -5.78
N GLU A 225 32.56 12.19 -6.70
CA GLU A 225 32.50 13.32 -7.63
C GLU A 225 31.29 14.22 -7.34
N GLU A 226 31.50 15.14 -6.39
CA GLU A 226 30.97 16.49 -6.53
C GLU A 226 31.47 17.09 -7.86
N LYS A 227 30.59 17.09 -8.87
CA LYS A 227 30.37 18.12 -9.91
C LYS A 227 30.07 17.49 -11.27
N SER A 228 28.80 17.56 -11.67
CA SER A 228 28.53 17.99 -13.05
C SER A 228 27.40 19.01 -13.08
N SER A 229 27.82 20.25 -13.29
CA SER A 229 26.99 21.38 -13.63
C SER A 229 26.29 21.11 -14.97
N LYS A 230 25.00 20.79 -14.94
CA LYS A 230 24.13 21.08 -16.08
C LYS A 230 24.08 22.60 -16.25
N LYS A 231 24.57 23.10 -17.39
CA LYS A 231 24.40 24.47 -17.85
C LYS A 231 22.91 24.79 -17.99
N ASN A 232 22.26 25.21 -16.91
CA ASN A 232 21.06 26.03 -17.02
C ASN A 232 21.54 27.48 -17.07
N GLY A 233 21.53 28.07 -18.27
CA GLY A 233 21.76 29.50 -18.43
C GLY A 233 20.76 30.30 -17.57
N LEU A 234 21.19 31.46 -17.06
CA LEU A 234 20.26 32.38 -16.41
C LEU A 234 19.12 32.71 -17.40
N PRO A 235 17.87 32.85 -16.92
CA PRO A 235 16.73 33.16 -17.78
C PRO A 235 16.98 34.46 -18.57
N GLU A 236 16.57 34.49 -19.84
CA GLU A 236 16.72 35.67 -20.70
C GLU A 236 15.95 36.86 -20.10
N SER A 237 16.70 37.91 -19.74
CA SER A 237 16.18 39.11 -19.11
C SER A 237 15.84 40.19 -20.15
N ASN A 238 14.60 40.68 -20.14
CA ASN A 238 14.12 41.82 -20.93
C ASN A 238 14.37 43.17 -20.23
N PHE A 239 15.29 43.23 -19.28
CA PHE A 239 15.49 44.40 -18.41
C PHE A 239 15.98 45.64 -19.16
N VAL A 240 15.22 46.74 -19.02
CA VAL A 240 15.52 48.04 -19.66
C VAL A 240 16.42 48.89 -18.75
N LEU A 241 17.59 49.23 -19.26
CA LEU A 241 18.64 49.92 -18.52
C LEU A 241 18.51 51.45 -18.63
N ALA A 242 18.74 52.19 -17.54
CA ALA A 242 18.72 53.64 -17.53
C ALA A 242 19.76 54.30 -18.48
N ASP A 243 19.45 55.52 -18.92
CA ASP A 243 20.25 56.28 -19.89
C ASP A 243 21.50 56.91 -19.27
N THR A 244 21.47 57.24 -17.98
CA THR A 244 22.56 57.90 -17.24
C THR A 244 23.38 56.92 -16.38
N MET A 245 24.67 57.20 -16.18
CA MET A 245 25.58 56.34 -15.38
C MET A 245 25.19 56.24 -13.90
N GLU A 246 24.62 57.31 -13.37
CA GLU A 246 24.15 57.39 -11.98
C GLU A 246 22.86 56.57 -11.81
N GLY A 247 21.97 56.61 -12.80
CA GLY A 247 20.76 55.77 -12.85
C GLY A 247 21.05 54.28 -12.98
N VAL A 248 22.05 53.86 -13.78
CA VAL A 248 22.44 52.44 -13.88
C VAL A 248 23.08 51.92 -12.58
N LYS A 249 23.73 52.81 -11.81
CA LYS A 249 24.30 52.44 -10.51
C LYS A 249 23.22 52.35 -9.43
N GLN A 250 22.25 53.27 -9.42
CA GLN A 250 21.06 53.19 -8.55
C GLN A 250 20.24 51.93 -8.83
N GLN A 251 19.98 51.60 -10.11
CA GLN A 251 19.31 50.36 -10.50
C GLN A 251 20.03 49.10 -10.01
N LYS A 252 21.37 49.16 -9.91
CA LYS A 252 22.17 48.07 -9.35
C LYS A 252 22.01 47.97 -7.84
N ASP A 253 22.15 49.08 -7.13
CA ASP A 253 22.06 49.12 -5.67
C ASP A 253 20.64 48.71 -5.19
N GLU A 254 19.60 49.11 -5.94
CA GLU A 254 18.20 48.69 -5.72
C GLU A 254 18.00 47.18 -5.92
N LYS A 255 18.55 46.61 -7.01
CA LYS A 255 18.46 45.17 -7.31
C LYS A 255 19.29 44.32 -6.35
N GLU A 256 20.44 44.81 -5.88
CA GLU A 256 21.24 44.15 -4.84
C GLU A 256 20.51 44.12 -3.49
N ALA A 257 19.79 45.21 -3.13
CA ALA A 257 18.94 45.23 -1.95
C ALA A 257 17.73 44.29 -2.07
N GLU A 258 17.14 44.18 -3.26
CA GLU A 258 16.05 43.25 -3.57
C GLU A 258 16.49 41.78 -3.44
N ILE A 259 17.70 41.44 -3.92
CA ILE A 259 18.30 40.11 -3.73
C ILE A 259 18.50 39.77 -2.26
N SER A 260 18.99 40.71 -1.44
CA SER A 260 19.22 40.47 -0.03
C SER A 260 17.93 40.07 0.69
N LYS A 261 16.82 40.77 0.39
CA LYS A 261 15.50 40.45 0.97
C LYS A 261 14.97 39.10 0.51
N ILE A 262 15.07 38.79 -0.79
CA ILE A 262 14.62 37.49 -1.34
C ILE A 262 15.46 36.34 -0.76
N ALA A 263 16.76 36.56 -0.52
CA ALA A 263 17.63 35.58 0.10
C ALA A 263 17.24 35.31 1.57
N GLU A 264 16.95 36.36 2.35
CA GLU A 264 16.46 36.23 3.73
C GLU A 264 15.13 35.47 3.79
N GLU A 265 14.16 35.84 2.95
CA GLU A 265 12.85 35.14 2.87
C GLU A 265 13.01 33.66 2.46
N ARG A 266 13.86 33.37 1.48
CA ARG A 266 14.15 31.99 1.04
C ARG A 266 14.77 31.16 2.18
N ASP A 267 15.69 31.74 2.92
CA ASP A 267 16.39 31.05 4.00
C ASP A 267 15.46 30.80 5.19
N GLU A 268 14.52 31.70 5.47
CA GLU A 268 13.42 31.48 6.43
C GLU A 268 12.53 30.30 6.03
N PHE A 269 12.05 30.25 4.77
CA PHE A 269 11.25 29.12 4.28
C PHE A 269 12.01 27.78 4.31
N ASN A 270 13.30 27.79 4.00
CA ASN A 270 14.14 26.60 4.09
C ASN A 270 14.32 26.13 5.55
N LYS A 271 14.41 27.06 6.50
CA LYS A 271 14.48 26.74 7.92
C LYS A 271 13.20 26.08 8.40
N VAL A 272 12.04 26.64 8.05
CA VAL A 272 10.72 26.06 8.36
C VAL A 272 10.59 24.66 7.75
N ALA A 273 10.99 24.47 6.48
CA ALA A 273 10.97 23.16 5.84
C ALA A 273 11.86 22.13 6.57
N LYS A 274 13.04 22.54 7.06
CA LYS A 274 13.93 21.67 7.82
C LYS A 274 13.37 21.28 9.19
N GLU A 275 12.68 22.21 9.86
CA GLU A 275 12.01 21.97 11.14
C GLU A 275 10.81 21.02 10.97
N GLN A 276 9.96 21.26 9.97
CA GLN A 276 8.80 20.40 9.67
C GLN A 276 9.23 18.99 9.24
N ARG A 277 10.33 18.86 8.49
CA ARG A 277 10.91 17.54 8.16
C ARG A 277 11.31 16.76 9.41
N LYS A 278 11.96 17.40 10.39
CA LYS A 278 12.35 16.74 11.64
C LYS A 278 11.14 16.29 12.44
N ILE A 279 10.11 17.14 12.54
CA ILE A 279 8.87 16.81 13.24
C ILE A 279 8.19 15.61 12.58
N ARG A 280 8.06 15.63 11.24
CA ARG A 280 7.51 14.50 10.47
C ARG A 280 8.29 13.21 10.71
N ASP A 281 9.63 13.25 10.64
CA ASP A 281 10.46 12.07 10.80
C ASP A 281 10.35 11.50 12.24
N GLN A 282 10.20 12.37 13.25
CA GLN A 282 9.93 11.96 14.63
C GLN A 282 8.55 11.32 14.79
N LEU A 283 7.50 11.96 14.27
CA LEU A 283 6.13 11.44 14.31
C LEU A 283 6.02 10.10 13.59
N ASN A 284 6.69 9.92 12.46
CA ASN A 284 6.72 8.65 11.75
C ASN A 284 7.43 7.54 12.53
N THR A 285 8.45 7.90 13.32
CA THR A 285 9.13 6.93 14.20
C THR A 285 8.19 6.51 15.33
N GLU A 286 7.53 7.47 15.97
CA GLU A 286 6.55 7.22 17.04
C GLU A 286 5.33 6.42 16.53
N LEU A 287 4.89 6.68 15.30
CA LEU A 287 3.83 5.93 14.62
C LEU A 287 4.21 4.45 14.49
N LYS A 288 5.42 4.16 14.01
CA LYS A 288 5.91 2.77 13.90
C LYS A 288 5.98 2.07 15.25
N GLU A 289 6.44 2.75 16.29
CA GLU A 289 6.51 2.18 17.64
C GLU A 289 5.12 1.87 18.21
N ASN A 290 4.15 2.77 18.03
CA ASN A 290 2.78 2.56 18.50
C ASN A 290 2.05 1.48 17.70
N LEU A 291 2.28 1.41 16.39
CA LEU A 291 1.74 0.36 15.53
C LEU A 291 2.28 -1.02 15.93
N ASN A 292 3.59 -1.13 16.19
CA ASN A 292 4.20 -2.38 16.66
C ASN A 292 3.58 -2.85 17.98
N LYS A 293 3.37 -1.94 18.94
CA LYS A 293 2.68 -2.25 20.20
C LYS A 293 1.23 -2.70 19.97
N ALA A 294 0.50 -2.05 19.06
CA ALA A 294 -0.86 -2.46 18.71
C ALA A 294 -0.89 -3.88 18.12
N ILE A 295 0.09 -4.22 17.28
CA ILE A 295 0.26 -5.57 16.72
C ILE A 295 0.60 -6.60 17.81
N GLU A 296 1.44 -6.26 18.78
CA GLU A 296 1.73 -7.12 19.93
C GLU A 296 0.45 -7.47 20.71
N PHE A 297 -0.38 -6.48 21.06
CA PHE A 297 -1.65 -6.72 21.73
C PHE A 297 -2.65 -7.50 20.87
N ARG A 298 -2.63 -7.31 19.55
CA ARG A 298 -3.42 -8.13 18.61
C ARG A 298 -3.00 -9.60 18.64
N ASN A 299 -1.70 -9.86 18.63
CA ASN A 299 -1.16 -11.22 18.70
C ASN A 299 -1.46 -11.87 20.06
N GLU A 300 -1.33 -11.12 21.15
CA GLU A 300 -1.69 -11.58 22.50
C GLU A 300 -3.19 -11.93 22.59
N ARG A 301 -4.07 -11.05 22.12
CA ARG A 301 -5.52 -11.31 22.03
C ARG A 301 -5.82 -12.56 21.22
N ASN A 302 -5.17 -12.74 20.07
CA ASN A 302 -5.39 -13.90 19.20
C ASN A 302 -4.96 -15.21 19.90
N LYS A 303 -3.85 -15.18 20.63
CA LYS A 303 -3.40 -16.30 21.45
C LYS A 303 -4.42 -16.64 22.55
N ILE A 304 -4.89 -15.63 23.28
CA ILE A 304 -5.90 -15.81 24.33
C ILE A 304 -7.21 -16.36 23.74
N ASN A 305 -7.66 -15.84 22.60
CA ASN A 305 -8.87 -16.33 21.93
C ASN A 305 -8.75 -17.81 21.52
N LYS A 306 -7.56 -18.25 21.11
CA LYS A 306 -7.31 -19.67 20.84
C LYS A 306 -7.46 -20.52 22.11
N GLU A 307 -6.90 -20.07 23.23
CA GLU A 307 -7.05 -20.73 24.54
C GLU A 307 -8.52 -20.74 25.02
N VAL A 308 -9.28 -19.67 24.74
CA VAL A 308 -10.73 -19.60 25.02
C VAL A 308 -11.50 -20.64 24.22
N GLU A 309 -11.21 -20.79 22.92
CA GLU A 309 -11.86 -21.77 22.06
C GLU A 309 -11.55 -23.21 22.47
N GLU A 310 -10.31 -23.50 22.87
CA GLU A 310 -9.92 -24.80 23.43
C GLU A 310 -10.70 -25.09 24.73
N ALA A 311 -10.77 -24.13 25.66
CA ALA A 311 -11.53 -24.29 26.89
C ALA A 311 -13.05 -24.42 26.64
N LYS A 312 -13.59 -23.72 25.63
CA LYS A 312 -15.00 -23.88 25.20
C LYS A 312 -15.25 -25.27 24.63
N LYS A 313 -14.33 -25.84 23.85
CA LYS A 313 -14.43 -27.21 23.33
C LYS A 313 -14.48 -28.21 24.47
N GLU A 314 -13.54 -28.15 25.42
CA GLU A 314 -13.52 -29.02 26.61
C GLU A 314 -14.83 -28.92 27.40
N ARG A 315 -15.32 -27.69 27.62
CA ARG A 315 -16.60 -27.44 28.28
C ARG A 315 -17.79 -28.03 27.51
N ASN A 316 -17.81 -27.88 26.19
CA ASN A 316 -18.90 -28.37 25.35
C ASN A 316 -18.90 -29.90 25.26
N GLU A 317 -17.73 -30.52 25.20
CA GLU A 317 -17.58 -31.98 25.26
C GLU A 317 -18.05 -32.54 26.60
N ALA A 318 -17.61 -31.94 27.72
CA ALA A 318 -18.07 -32.34 29.05
C ALA A 318 -19.60 -32.20 29.19
N ASN A 319 -20.18 -31.12 28.67
CA ASN A 319 -21.64 -30.92 28.68
C ASN A 319 -22.39 -31.88 27.75
N ASN A 320 -21.84 -32.21 26.59
CA ASN A 320 -22.43 -33.21 25.69
C ASN A 320 -22.40 -34.60 26.30
N GLN A 321 -21.29 -34.98 26.95
CA GLN A 321 -21.19 -36.23 27.70
C GLN A 321 -22.18 -36.25 28.87
N LEU A 322 -22.30 -35.14 29.61
CA LEU A 322 -23.30 -34.98 30.67
C LEU A 322 -24.72 -35.18 30.13
N LYS A 323 -25.06 -34.52 29.01
CA LYS A 323 -26.37 -34.62 28.38
C LYS A 323 -26.67 -36.03 27.87
N ASN A 324 -25.67 -36.74 27.34
CA ASN A 324 -25.80 -38.12 26.89
C ASN A 324 -26.00 -39.08 28.07
N LEU A 325 -25.28 -38.88 29.18
CA LEU A 325 -25.48 -39.62 30.44
C LEU A 325 -26.86 -39.34 31.05
N GLU A 326 -27.35 -38.10 30.98
CA GLU A 326 -28.72 -37.76 31.41
C GLU A 326 -29.80 -38.35 30.49
N TRP A 327 -29.49 -38.54 29.21
CA TRP A 327 -30.37 -39.20 28.25
C TRP A 327 -30.42 -40.72 28.50
N SER A 328 -29.27 -41.38 28.69
CA SER A 328 -29.18 -42.82 28.89
C SER A 328 -29.72 -43.29 30.24
N SER A 329 -29.65 -42.45 31.27
CA SER A 329 -30.09 -42.79 32.63
C SER A 329 -31.60 -42.70 32.87
N GLY A 330 -32.43 -42.41 31.85
CA GLY A 330 -33.89 -42.29 32.00
C GLY A 330 -34.33 -41.09 32.87
N LYS A 331 -33.39 -40.22 33.25
CA LYS A 331 -33.60 -39.06 34.14
C LYS A 331 -34.63 -38.06 33.57
N ARG A 332 -34.73 -37.97 32.25
CA ARG A 332 -35.73 -37.14 31.55
C ARG A 332 -37.16 -37.67 31.71
N ASP A 333 -37.32 -38.99 31.69
CA ASP A 333 -38.62 -39.64 31.89
C ASP A 333 -39.02 -39.55 33.37
N LYS A 334 -38.06 -39.66 34.29
CA LYS A 334 -38.25 -39.35 35.71
C LYS A 334 -38.75 -37.91 35.93
N ILE A 335 -38.10 -36.90 35.31
CA ILE A 335 -38.51 -35.49 35.41
C ILE A 335 -39.90 -35.24 34.79
N LYS A 336 -40.25 -35.91 33.68
CA LYS A 336 -41.58 -35.82 33.09
C LYS A 336 -42.65 -36.40 34.03
N ILE A 337 -42.39 -37.59 34.58
CA ILE A 337 -43.29 -38.26 35.53
C ILE A 337 -43.45 -37.40 36.79
N GLU A 338 -42.39 -36.83 37.34
CA GLU A 338 -42.46 -35.90 38.49
C GLU A 338 -43.31 -34.66 38.19
N ASN A 339 -43.15 -34.06 37.02
CA ASN A 339 -43.94 -32.89 36.61
C ASN A 339 -45.42 -33.22 36.38
N GLU A 340 -45.73 -34.41 35.86
CA GLU A 340 -47.11 -34.88 35.73
C GLU A 340 -47.75 -35.16 37.09
N ILE A 341 -47.02 -35.80 38.01
CA ILE A 341 -47.47 -35.98 39.41
C ILE A 341 -47.76 -34.61 40.04
N LYS A 342 -46.84 -33.64 39.91
CA LYS A 342 -47.03 -32.27 40.43
C LYS A 342 -48.25 -31.57 39.84
N LYS A 343 -48.51 -31.76 38.55
CA LYS A 343 -49.71 -31.21 37.89
C LYS A 343 -50.99 -31.85 38.43
N ILE A 344 -51.00 -33.17 38.59
CA ILE A 344 -52.16 -33.91 39.13
C ILE A 344 -52.40 -33.50 40.59
N ASP A 345 -51.37 -33.47 41.43
CA ASP A 345 -51.45 -33.05 42.83
C ASP A 345 -51.98 -31.61 42.94
N LYS A 346 -51.46 -30.68 42.12
CA LYS A 346 -51.96 -29.30 42.08
C LYS A 346 -53.42 -29.20 41.61
N ILE A 347 -53.85 -30.05 40.68
CA ILE A 347 -55.24 -30.10 40.23
C ILE A 347 -56.17 -30.59 41.35
N ILE A 348 -55.73 -31.59 42.12
CA ILE A 348 -56.47 -32.11 43.29
C ILE A 348 -56.55 -31.04 44.38
N GLU A 349 -55.45 -30.32 44.66
CA GLU A 349 -55.40 -29.28 45.71
C GLU A 349 -56.21 -28.02 45.38
N THR A 350 -56.29 -27.62 44.10
CA THR A 350 -56.84 -26.31 43.71
C THR A 350 -58.25 -26.34 43.14
N ARG A 351 -58.80 -27.52 42.78
CA ARG A 351 -60.12 -27.64 42.15
C ARG A 351 -61.06 -28.52 42.96
N VAL A 352 -62.30 -28.05 43.13
CA VAL A 352 -63.39 -28.85 43.68
C VAL A 352 -63.85 -29.85 42.61
N LEU A 353 -63.58 -31.14 42.83
CA LEU A 353 -63.84 -32.23 41.90
C LEU A 353 -64.93 -33.17 42.44
N ASP A 354 -65.59 -33.90 41.54
CA ASP A 354 -66.49 -35.00 41.91
C ASP A 354 -65.65 -36.19 42.43
N ILE A 355 -66.11 -36.86 43.48
CA ILE A 355 -65.43 -37.95 44.20
C ILE A 355 -64.91 -39.03 43.24
N LYS A 356 -65.65 -39.33 42.17
CA LYS A 356 -65.19 -40.30 41.15
C LYS A 356 -63.98 -39.81 40.35
N LYS A 357 -63.93 -38.53 39.99
CA LYS A 357 -62.83 -37.93 39.22
C LYS A 357 -61.59 -37.71 40.09
N GLU A 358 -61.79 -37.33 41.34
CA GLU A 358 -60.72 -37.19 42.32
C GLU A 358 -60.02 -38.53 42.58
N ASN A 359 -60.80 -39.60 42.85
CA ASN A 359 -60.26 -40.95 43.02
C ASN A 359 -59.50 -41.47 41.78
N GLN A 360 -59.94 -41.10 40.58
CA GLN A 360 -59.25 -41.47 39.34
C GLN A 360 -57.90 -40.75 39.22
N LEU A 361 -57.84 -39.46 39.55
CA LEU A 361 -56.60 -38.68 39.54
C LEU A 361 -55.61 -39.18 40.60
N VAL A 362 -56.09 -39.51 41.80
CA VAL A 362 -55.27 -40.10 42.87
C VAL A 362 -54.70 -41.45 42.44
N LYS A 363 -55.49 -42.30 41.77
CA LYS A 363 -55.02 -43.58 41.25
C LYS A 363 -53.95 -43.40 40.18
N ASN A 364 -54.17 -42.50 39.23
CA ASN A 364 -53.18 -42.18 38.19
C ASN A 364 -51.88 -41.61 38.78
N ALA A 365 -51.97 -40.74 39.79
CA ALA A 365 -50.79 -40.21 40.50
C ALA A 365 -50.02 -41.33 41.23
N ASN A 366 -50.72 -42.28 41.86
CA ASN A 366 -50.10 -43.42 42.53
C ASN A 366 -49.44 -44.40 41.54
N ASP A 367 -50.05 -44.65 40.38
CA ASP A 367 -49.46 -45.49 39.34
C ASP A 367 -48.19 -44.82 38.75
N LEU A 368 -48.21 -43.51 38.53
CA LEU A 368 -47.03 -42.73 38.12
C LEU A 368 -45.94 -42.72 39.19
N ARG A 369 -46.29 -42.59 40.49
CA ARG A 369 -45.33 -42.70 41.60
C ARG A 369 -44.69 -44.09 41.69
N LYS A 370 -45.44 -45.14 41.35
CA LYS A 370 -44.92 -46.52 41.31
C LYS A 370 -43.93 -46.72 40.16
N GLN A 371 -44.24 -46.17 38.98
CA GLN A 371 -43.30 -46.14 37.85
C GLN A 371 -42.02 -45.36 38.18
N LEU A 372 -42.12 -44.26 38.94
CA LEU A 372 -40.96 -43.49 39.40
C LEU A 372 -40.05 -44.28 40.34
N MET A 373 -40.63 -45.14 41.19
CA MET A 373 -39.89 -45.98 42.14
C MET A 373 -39.13 -47.14 41.47
N GLU A 374 -39.60 -47.61 40.32
CA GLU A 374 -38.94 -48.68 39.55
C GLU A 374 -37.72 -48.16 38.76
N ILE A 375 -37.60 -46.85 38.55
CA ILE A 375 -36.43 -46.22 37.92
C ILE A 375 -35.32 -46.11 38.98
N HIS A 376 -34.47 -47.14 39.08
CA HIS A 376 -33.24 -47.08 39.86
C HIS A 376 -32.16 -46.30 39.09
N GLU A 377 -31.62 -45.24 39.73
CA GLU A 377 -30.39 -44.59 39.26
C GLU A 377 -29.19 -45.42 39.75
N ASP A 378 -28.37 -45.93 38.83
CA ASP A 378 -27.08 -46.55 39.17
C ASP A 378 -26.16 -45.54 39.88
N GLU A 379 -25.63 -45.91 41.05
CA GLU A 379 -24.68 -45.09 41.82
C GLU A 379 -23.43 -44.71 41.00
N SER A 380 -23.03 -45.57 40.06
CA SER A 380 -21.90 -45.33 39.15
C SER A 380 -22.14 -44.14 38.20
N ILE A 381 -23.34 -44.04 37.62
CA ILE A 381 -23.71 -42.96 36.69
C ILE A 381 -23.73 -41.62 37.41
N LYS A 382 -24.10 -41.61 38.69
CA LYS A 382 -24.13 -40.42 39.53
C LYS A 382 -22.72 -39.87 39.82
N GLY A 383 -21.75 -40.75 40.05
CA GLY A 383 -20.34 -40.38 40.23
C GLY A 383 -19.72 -39.80 38.96
N GLU A 384 -19.98 -40.42 37.80
CA GLU A 384 -19.50 -39.92 36.50
C GLU A 384 -20.09 -38.56 36.15
N ALA A 385 -21.40 -38.36 36.37
CA ALA A 385 -22.06 -37.07 36.15
C ALA A 385 -21.51 -35.95 37.06
N GLN A 386 -21.15 -36.26 38.31
CA GLN A 386 -20.54 -35.29 39.22
C GLN A 386 -19.13 -34.88 38.78
N ASN A 387 -18.32 -35.83 38.30
CA ASN A 387 -16.99 -35.53 37.76
C ASN A 387 -17.07 -34.67 36.49
N LEU A 388 -17.97 -35.01 35.55
CA LEU A 388 -18.16 -34.22 34.33
C LEU A 388 -18.66 -32.80 34.62
N LYS A 389 -19.53 -32.66 35.63
CA LYS A 389 -20.00 -31.34 36.07
C LYS A 389 -18.85 -30.49 36.63
N LYS A 390 -17.95 -31.09 37.43
CA LYS A 390 -16.78 -30.40 37.96
C LYS A 390 -15.83 -29.95 36.84
N ILE A 391 -15.57 -30.81 35.85
CA ILE A 391 -14.76 -30.49 34.67
C ILE A 391 -15.39 -29.33 33.88
N SER A 392 -16.72 -29.35 33.68
CA SER A 392 -17.41 -28.25 33.01
C SER A 392 -17.37 -26.94 33.80
N GLU A 393 -17.45 -26.97 35.13
CA GLU A 393 -17.39 -25.77 35.99
C GLU A 393 -15.98 -25.16 35.96
N GLU A 394 -14.94 -25.99 36.02
CA GLU A 394 -13.52 -25.56 35.91
C GLU A 394 -13.23 -24.96 34.53
N ALA A 395 -13.67 -25.62 33.45
CA ALA A 395 -13.51 -25.10 32.08
C ALA A 395 -14.29 -23.78 31.88
N HIS A 396 -15.49 -23.66 32.45
CA HIS A 396 -16.27 -22.42 32.40
C HIS A 396 -15.60 -21.27 33.14
N ALA A 397 -15.01 -21.51 34.32
CA ALA A 397 -14.25 -20.51 35.06
C ALA A 397 -13.03 -20.02 34.25
N LYS A 398 -12.31 -20.93 33.61
CA LYS A 398 -11.17 -20.62 32.74
C LYS A 398 -11.57 -19.77 31.53
N VAL A 399 -12.73 -20.07 30.91
CA VAL A 399 -13.28 -19.25 29.81
C VAL A 399 -13.57 -17.82 30.24
N ILE A 400 -14.15 -17.61 31.43
CA ILE A 400 -14.41 -16.26 31.94
C ILE A 400 -13.09 -15.49 32.10
N GLU A 401 -12.11 -16.07 32.81
CA GLU A 401 -10.84 -15.41 33.07
C GLU A 401 -10.09 -15.04 31.79
N LEU A 402 -10.04 -15.95 30.81
CA LEU A 402 -9.40 -15.70 29.53
C LEU A 402 -10.18 -14.69 28.69
N SER A 403 -11.52 -14.65 28.79
CA SER A 403 -12.32 -13.67 28.06
C SER A 403 -12.12 -12.26 28.59
N GLU A 404 -11.99 -12.09 29.92
CA GLU A 404 -11.63 -10.80 30.54
C GLU A 404 -10.25 -10.34 30.05
N LYS A 405 -9.23 -11.22 30.06
CA LYS A 405 -7.89 -10.89 29.54
C LYS A 405 -7.87 -10.55 28.05
N ALA A 406 -8.64 -11.26 27.23
CA ALA A 406 -8.78 -10.95 25.80
C ALA A 406 -9.40 -9.55 25.59
N GLN A 407 -10.35 -9.19 26.45
CA GLN A 407 -11.02 -7.89 26.40
C GLN A 407 -10.09 -6.76 26.84
N GLU A 408 -9.28 -6.95 27.89
CA GLU A 408 -8.24 -6.00 28.30
C GLU A 408 -7.22 -5.77 27.17
N ALA A 409 -6.70 -6.84 26.56
CA ALA A 409 -5.77 -6.72 25.42
C ALA A 409 -6.42 -6.02 24.22
N HIS A 410 -7.72 -6.21 24.00
CA HIS A 410 -8.46 -5.51 22.97
C HIS A 410 -8.65 -4.02 23.26
N GLU A 411 -8.94 -3.65 24.51
CA GLU A 411 -9.04 -2.25 24.91
C GLU A 411 -7.70 -1.53 24.78
N GLU A 412 -6.61 -2.12 25.26
CA GLU A 412 -5.25 -1.57 25.12
C GLU A 412 -4.89 -1.37 23.64
N MET A 413 -5.14 -2.37 22.79
CA MET A 413 -4.96 -2.28 21.35
C MET A 413 -5.72 -1.09 20.74
N LEU A 414 -7.00 -0.89 21.10
CA LEU A 414 -7.79 0.24 20.62
C LEU A 414 -7.21 1.59 21.06
N THR A 415 -6.60 1.67 22.25
CA THR A 415 -5.94 2.91 22.69
C THR A 415 -4.72 3.25 21.82
N TYR A 416 -3.93 2.25 21.43
CA TYR A 416 -2.78 2.45 20.56
C TYR A 416 -3.19 2.78 19.12
N PHE A 417 -4.26 2.17 18.60
CA PHE A 417 -4.80 2.57 17.30
C PHE A 417 -5.27 4.02 17.27
N ARG A 418 -6.03 4.47 18.28
CA ARG A 418 -6.42 5.89 18.37
C ARG A 418 -5.23 6.84 18.42
N LYS A 419 -4.21 6.51 19.22
CA LYS A 419 -2.97 7.30 19.26
C LYS A 419 -2.25 7.30 17.92
N THR A 420 -2.27 6.18 17.19
CA THR A 420 -1.65 6.05 15.87
C THR A 420 -2.38 6.93 14.84
N ASP A 421 -3.71 6.97 14.87
CA ASP A 421 -4.50 7.88 14.02
C ASP A 421 -4.23 9.36 14.33
N ASP A 422 -4.13 9.72 15.61
CA ASP A 422 -3.77 11.08 16.03
C ASP A 422 -2.36 11.48 15.55
N ILE A 423 -1.39 10.56 15.64
CA ILE A 423 -0.03 10.79 15.14
C ILE A 423 0.01 10.87 13.62
N ARG A 424 -0.78 10.03 12.93
CA ARG A 424 -0.89 10.03 11.46
C ARG A 424 -1.42 11.37 10.96
N THR A 425 -2.51 11.86 11.54
CA THR A 425 -3.07 13.18 11.20
C THR A 425 -2.07 14.31 11.45
N ALA A 426 -1.35 14.30 12.58
CA ALA A 426 -0.29 15.26 12.86
C ALA A 426 0.89 15.17 11.87
N ALA A 427 1.27 13.97 11.45
CA ALA A 427 2.34 13.74 10.47
C ALA A 427 1.96 14.26 9.07
N ASP A 428 0.71 14.05 8.66
CA ASP A 428 0.16 14.55 7.39
C ASP A 428 0.08 16.08 7.38
N GLU A 429 -0.33 16.70 8.49
CA GLU A 429 -0.30 18.16 8.66
C GLU A 429 1.12 18.72 8.54
N ALA A 430 2.08 18.11 9.24
CA ALA A 430 3.49 18.50 9.15
C ALA A 430 4.05 18.32 7.73
N HIS A 431 3.64 17.27 7.03
CA HIS A 431 4.05 17.03 5.64
C HIS A 431 3.47 18.07 4.68
N LYS A 432 2.21 18.45 4.85
CA LYS A 432 1.58 19.52 4.07
C LYS A 432 2.29 20.86 4.26
N LEU A 433 2.59 21.22 5.51
CA LEU A 433 3.36 22.43 5.83
C LEU A 433 4.77 22.39 5.23
N PHE A 434 5.40 21.22 5.20
CA PHE A 434 6.70 21.03 4.52
C PHE A 434 6.61 21.28 3.01
N ILE A 435 5.59 20.75 2.33
CA ILE A 435 5.40 20.95 0.89
C ILE A 435 5.16 22.43 0.58
N GLU A 436 4.31 23.11 1.36
CA GLU A 436 4.03 24.53 1.19
C GLU A 436 5.29 25.38 1.40
N ALA A 437 6.06 25.13 2.47
CA ALA A 437 7.32 25.80 2.72
C ALA A 437 8.34 25.56 1.59
N ARG A 438 8.44 24.33 1.08
CA ARG A 438 9.34 23.97 -0.03
C ARG A 438 8.93 24.64 -1.35
N ARG A 439 7.64 24.72 -1.62
CA ARG A 439 7.09 25.42 -2.80
C ARG A 439 7.38 26.91 -2.74
N ASN A 440 7.16 27.54 -1.59
CA ASN A 440 7.46 28.96 -1.37
C ASN A 440 8.96 29.25 -1.48
N ALA A 441 9.81 28.39 -0.91
CA ALA A 441 11.27 28.49 -1.06
C ALA A 441 11.72 28.37 -2.52
N SER A 442 11.11 27.46 -3.29
CA SER A 442 11.42 27.27 -4.71
C SER A 442 10.99 28.47 -5.55
N ALA A 443 9.80 29.02 -5.30
CA ALA A 443 9.32 30.24 -5.96
C ALA A 443 10.24 31.44 -5.69
N LYS A 444 10.65 31.64 -4.43
CA LYS A 444 11.62 32.68 -4.06
C LYS A 444 13.00 32.43 -4.68
N HIS A 445 13.40 31.17 -4.86
CA HIS A 445 14.64 30.82 -5.54
C HIS A 445 14.58 31.14 -7.05
N GLU A 446 13.42 31.02 -7.70
CA GLU A 446 13.23 31.45 -9.09
C GLU A 446 13.24 32.99 -9.21
N GLU A 447 12.57 33.71 -8.31
CA GLU A 447 12.65 35.18 -8.23
C GLU A 447 14.11 35.63 -8.06
N PHE A 448 14.85 34.98 -7.16
CA PHE A 448 16.28 35.24 -6.95
C PHE A 448 17.11 35.04 -8.22
N LYS A 449 16.84 33.98 -9.00
CA LYS A 449 17.52 33.73 -10.30
C LYS A 449 17.19 34.79 -11.34
N ALA A 450 15.93 35.25 -11.39
CA ALA A 450 15.52 36.32 -12.30
C ALA A 450 16.25 37.62 -12.00
N VAL A 451 16.29 38.05 -10.72
CA VAL A 451 16.98 39.26 -10.30
C VAL A 451 18.50 39.14 -10.50
N LEU A 452 19.09 37.95 -10.29
CA LEU A 452 20.50 37.70 -10.63
C LEU A 452 20.79 37.85 -12.12
N SER A 453 19.86 37.46 -13.00
CA SER A 453 19.98 37.66 -14.44
C SER A 453 20.01 39.15 -14.80
N ASP A 454 19.12 39.94 -14.18
CA ASP A 454 19.08 41.40 -14.36
C ASP A 454 20.40 42.06 -13.92
N ILE A 455 20.94 41.67 -12.77
CA ILE A 455 22.25 42.16 -12.28
C ILE A 455 23.38 41.74 -13.22
N HIS A 456 23.31 40.54 -13.80
CA HIS A 456 24.29 40.09 -14.80
C HIS A 456 24.28 40.99 -16.06
N VAL A 457 23.10 41.36 -16.55
CA VAL A 457 22.92 42.30 -17.67
C VAL A 457 23.47 43.69 -17.33
N ILE A 458 23.17 44.20 -16.13
CA ILE A 458 23.68 45.49 -15.63
C ILE A 458 25.22 45.49 -15.56
N ASN A 459 25.82 44.44 -14.98
CA ASN A 459 27.26 44.30 -14.86
C ASN A 459 27.95 44.15 -16.23
N LYS A 460 27.34 43.43 -17.18
CA LYS A 460 27.82 43.30 -18.56
C LYS A 460 27.85 44.67 -19.28
N LYS A 461 26.85 45.53 -19.07
CA LYS A 461 26.83 46.90 -19.63
C LYS A 461 27.89 47.80 -18.98
N LEU A 462 28.06 47.73 -17.66
CA LEU A 462 29.08 48.48 -16.92
C LEU A 462 30.50 48.05 -17.33
N GLY A 463 30.74 46.75 -17.53
CA GLY A 463 32.01 46.20 -18.03
C GLY A 463 32.31 46.59 -19.48
N ASN A 464 31.34 46.47 -20.39
CA ASN A 464 31.51 46.83 -21.80
C ASN A 464 31.78 48.33 -22.00
N ARG A 465 31.13 49.23 -21.26
CA ARG A 465 31.40 50.68 -21.35
C ARG A 465 32.74 51.07 -20.72
N ARG A 466 33.20 50.41 -19.65
CA ARG A 466 34.57 50.57 -19.11
C ARG A 466 35.64 50.14 -20.12
N SER A 467 35.40 49.07 -20.87
CA SER A 467 36.31 48.60 -21.93
C SER A 467 36.36 49.58 -23.13
N LYS A 468 35.21 50.18 -23.51
CA LYS A 468 35.14 51.24 -24.53
C LYS A 468 35.88 52.51 -24.10
N LYS A 469 35.76 52.94 -22.85
CA LYS A 469 36.48 54.11 -22.30
C LYS A 469 38.00 53.89 -22.25
N ARG A 470 38.46 52.67 -21.92
CA ARG A 470 39.88 52.29 -21.99
C ARG A 470 40.43 52.22 -23.42
N LYS A 471 39.61 51.87 -24.42
CA LYS A 471 40.00 51.87 -25.84
C LYS A 471 40.10 53.29 -26.43
N SER A 472 39.20 54.20 -26.06
CA SER A 472 39.28 55.60 -26.51
C SER A 472 40.51 56.33 -25.96
N ASP A 473 40.90 56.08 -24.71
CA ASP A 473 42.09 56.71 -24.10
C ASP A 473 43.42 56.15 -24.66
N LYS A 474 43.42 54.93 -25.23
CA LYS A 474 44.59 54.34 -25.90
C LYS A 474 44.78 54.84 -27.33
N GLN A 475 43.73 55.24 -28.04
CA GLN A 475 43.82 55.72 -29.43
C GLN A 475 44.32 57.17 -29.53
N SER A 476 44.07 58.01 -28.53
CA SER A 476 44.51 59.42 -28.51
C SER A 476 45.99 59.61 -28.17
N SER A 477 46.64 58.67 -27.45
CA SER A 477 48.05 58.78 -27.04
C SER A 477 49.05 58.06 -27.97
N GLY A 478 48.62 57.06 -28.74
CA GLY A 478 49.51 56.26 -29.61
C GLY A 478 49.83 56.86 -30.98
N SER A 479 48.96 57.73 -31.52
CA SER A 479 49.09 58.26 -32.89
C SER A 479 50.20 59.31 -33.03
N ASN A 480 50.32 60.24 -32.07
CA ASN A 480 51.33 61.32 -32.16
C ASN A 480 52.76 60.83 -31.95
N LYS A 481 52.99 59.90 -31.00
CA LYS A 481 54.35 59.37 -30.75
C LYS A 481 54.92 58.58 -31.93
N ASN A 482 54.09 57.81 -32.63
CA ASN A 482 54.54 57.02 -33.77
C ASN A 482 54.89 57.87 -35.00
N ARG A 483 54.30 59.07 -35.15
CA ARG A 483 54.63 59.97 -36.26
C ARG A 483 55.98 60.66 -36.04
N GLU A 484 56.24 61.14 -34.82
CA GLU A 484 57.52 61.77 -34.45
C GLU A 484 58.69 60.78 -34.48
N GLU A 485 58.48 59.52 -34.08
CA GLU A 485 59.51 58.48 -34.15
C GLU A 485 59.88 58.11 -35.60
N LYS A 486 58.91 58.17 -36.53
CA LYS A 486 59.14 57.91 -37.95
C LYS A 486 59.90 59.04 -38.64
N GLU A 487 59.55 60.30 -38.40
CA GLU A 487 60.27 61.46 -38.94
C GLU A 487 61.74 61.49 -38.47
N LYS A 488 62.00 61.09 -37.20
CA LYS A 488 63.37 60.94 -36.68
C LYS A 488 64.13 59.80 -37.37
N ALA A 489 63.49 58.68 -37.66
CA ALA A 489 64.10 57.58 -38.38
C ALA A 489 64.48 57.96 -39.82
N GLU A 490 63.65 58.73 -40.53
CA GLU A 490 63.95 59.24 -41.88
C GLU A 490 65.17 60.19 -41.88
N HIS A 491 65.26 61.09 -40.89
CA HIS A 491 66.42 61.99 -40.76
C HIS A 491 67.72 61.25 -40.41
N ILE A 492 67.65 60.17 -39.62
CA ILE A 492 68.79 59.30 -39.32
C ILE A 492 69.26 58.57 -40.59
N PHE A 493 68.33 58.13 -41.45
CA PHE A 493 68.64 57.49 -42.72
C PHE A 493 69.37 58.42 -43.70
N GLU A 494 68.94 59.68 -43.81
CA GLU A 494 69.65 60.68 -44.63
C GLU A 494 71.07 60.96 -44.10
N LYS A 495 71.23 61.04 -42.78
CA LYS A 495 72.55 61.21 -42.15
C LYS A 495 73.47 60.01 -42.41
N PHE A 496 72.93 58.79 -42.45
CA PHE A 496 73.67 57.58 -42.82
C PHE A 496 74.11 57.62 -44.29
N LYS A 497 73.22 57.99 -45.20
CA LYS A 497 73.50 58.07 -46.65
C LYS A 497 74.61 59.08 -46.98
N ASN A 498 74.73 60.13 -46.19
CA ASN A 498 75.78 61.16 -46.34
C ASN A 498 77.11 60.81 -45.65
N GLY A 499 77.29 59.55 -45.19
CA GLY A 499 78.55 59.07 -44.60
C GLY A 499 78.77 59.45 -43.13
N GLY A 500 77.72 59.91 -42.43
CA GLY A 500 77.77 60.18 -41.00
C GLY A 500 77.82 58.91 -40.15
N LYS A 501 78.54 58.94 -39.02
CA LYS A 501 78.51 57.83 -38.04
C LYS A 501 77.15 57.79 -37.33
N VAL A 502 76.54 56.60 -37.29
CA VAL A 502 75.24 56.32 -36.68
C VAL A 502 75.44 55.40 -35.48
N SER A 503 74.72 55.63 -34.39
CA SER A 503 74.82 54.82 -33.16
C SER A 503 73.98 53.53 -33.24
N THR A 504 74.26 52.57 -32.36
CA THR A 504 73.56 51.27 -32.30
C THR A 504 72.06 51.43 -32.00
N GLU A 505 71.67 52.46 -31.23
CA GLU A 505 70.28 52.78 -30.92
C GLU A 505 69.55 53.41 -32.12
N GLU A 506 70.26 54.21 -32.91
CA GLU A 506 69.73 54.83 -34.14
C GLU A 506 69.52 53.79 -35.26
N LEU A 507 70.37 52.75 -35.34
CA LEU A 507 70.19 51.61 -36.25
C LEU A 507 68.96 50.75 -35.91
N LEU A 508 68.71 50.53 -34.61
CA LEU A 508 67.52 49.82 -34.15
C LEU A 508 66.23 50.59 -34.49
N LEU A 509 66.28 51.92 -34.48
CA LEU A 509 65.15 52.77 -34.86
C LEU A 509 64.82 52.65 -36.37
N LEU A 510 65.85 52.58 -37.23
CA LEU A 510 65.68 52.32 -38.67
C LEU A 510 65.05 50.94 -38.94
N GLN A 511 65.51 49.92 -38.21
CA GLN A 511 64.99 48.55 -38.32
C GLN A 511 63.53 48.46 -37.86
N LYS A 512 63.15 49.18 -36.79
CA LYS A 512 61.77 49.20 -36.27
C LYS A 512 60.76 49.76 -37.29
N TYR A 513 61.18 50.69 -38.15
CA TYR A 513 60.31 51.33 -39.14
C TYR A 513 60.55 50.88 -40.59
N ASN A 514 61.41 49.87 -40.81
CA ASN A 514 61.70 49.28 -42.12
C ASN A 514 62.14 50.31 -43.19
N ILE A 515 62.96 51.29 -42.77
CA ILE A 515 63.52 52.30 -43.67
C ILE A 515 64.93 51.81 -44.06
N GLY A 516 65.10 51.46 -45.33
CA GLY A 516 66.29 50.81 -45.87
C GLY A 516 66.80 51.44 -47.16
#